data_AF-A0A819X6A3-F1
#
_entry.id   AF-A0A819X6A3-F1
#
_cell.length_a   1.000
_cell.length_b   1.000
_cell.length_c   1.000
_cell.angle_alpha   90.00
_cell.angle_beta   90.00
_cell.angle_gamma   90.00
#
_symmetry.space_group_name_H-M   'P 1'
#
loop_
_entity.id
_entity.type
_entity.pdbx_description
1 polymer ?
#
loop_
_entity_poly.entity_id
_entity_poly.type
_entity_poly.pdbx_seq_one_letter_code
_entity_poly.pdbx_strand_id
1 'polypeptide(L)' 'MEVVAKALLTVIQEVFITDLWLSPELMVIRPINNKSFRLDNILGRITGVHVYVMLSKEMRFTVTLSSLYTETKVVSK' A
#
# COMPACT_ATOMS: atom_id res chain seq x y z
N MET A 1 -8.96 -9.93 -2.08
CA MET A 1 -8.49 -8.53 -1.96
C MET A 1 -9.62 -7.50 -2.15
N GLU A 2 -10.74 -7.81 -2.81
CA GLU A 2 -11.83 -6.83 -3.02
C GLU A 2 -12.41 -6.25 -1.72
N VAL A 3 -12.52 -7.07 -0.66
CA VAL A 3 -12.96 -6.62 0.67
C VAL A 3 -11.99 -5.60 1.28
N VAL A 4 -10.68 -5.81 1.11
CA VAL A 4 -9.64 -4.89 1.60
C VAL A 4 -9.73 -3.54 0.87
N ALA A 5 -9.95 -3.55 -0.45
CA ALA A 5 -10.15 -2.33 -1.21
C ALA A 5 -11.38 -1.55 -0.75
N LYS A 6 -12.51 -2.22 -0.51
CA LYS A 6 -13.73 -1.59 0.00
C LYS A 6 -13.52 -1.00 1.39
N ALA A 7 -12.87 -1.74 2.28
CA ALA A 7 -12.54 -1.25 3.62
C ALA A 7 -11.68 0.02 3.56
N LEU A 8 -10.61 0.01 2.76
CA LEU A 8 -9.71 1.16 2.57
C LEU A 8 -10.44 2.41 2.05
N LEU A 9 -11.40 2.25 1.13
CA LEU A 9 -12.17 3.38 0.60
C LEU A 9 -13.13 4.02 1.63
N THR A 10 -13.42 3.33 2.74
CA THR A 10 -14.35 3.79 3.78
C THR A 10 -13.64 4.27 5.05
N VAL A 11 -12.31 4.26 5.10
CA VAL A 11 -11.56 4.66 6.30
C VAL A 11 -11.67 6.16 6.54
N ILE A 12 -11.89 6.53 7.81
CA ILE A 12 -12.06 7.91 8.27
C ILE A 12 -11.02 8.36 9.29
N GLN A 13 -10.16 7.46 9.79
CA GLN A 13 -9.26 7.76 10.91
C GLN A 13 -7.83 7.29 10.66
N GLU A 14 -7.55 5.99 10.78
CA GLU A 14 -6.19 5.45 10.67
C GLU A 14 -6.16 4.12 9.91
N VAL A 15 -5.06 3.87 9.19
CA VAL A 15 -4.77 2.60 8.51
C VAL A 15 -3.44 2.07 9.00
N PHE A 16 -3.42 0.85 9.51
CA PHE A 16 -2.20 0.13 9.87
C PHE A 16 -1.98 -1.01 8.87
N ILE A 17 -0.86 -0.97 8.15
CA ILE A 17 -0.45 -2.00 7.20
C ILE A 17 0.79 -2.69 7.78
N THR A 18 0.69 -3.99 8.03
CA THR A 18 1.83 -4.82 8.40
C THR A 18 2.03 -5.86 7.32
N ASP A 19 3.22 -5.89 6.72
CA ASP A 19 3.51 -6.86 5.67
C ASP A 19 4.97 -7.30 5.70
N LEU A 20 5.22 -8.51 5.22
CA LEU A 20 6.56 -8.97 4.91
C LEU A 20 7.08 -8.17 3.71
N TRP A 21 6.32 -8.14 2.61
CA TRP A 21 6.64 -7.45 1.35
C TRP A 21 5.41 -6.69 0.83
N LEU A 22 5.54 -5.37 0.68
CA LEU A 22 4.46 -4.54 0.15
C LEU A 22 4.88 -3.87 -1.17
N SER A 23 4.14 -4.15 -2.25
CA SER A 23 4.27 -3.44 -3.53
C SER A 23 3.16 -2.39 -3.65
N PRO A 24 3.50 -1.08 -3.66
CA PRO A 24 2.53 0.01 -3.84
C PRO A 24 1.74 -0.08 -5.16
N GLU A 25 2.32 -0.69 -6.19
CA GLU A 25 1.74 -0.83 -7.52
C GLU A 25 0.74 -1.98 -7.62
N LEU A 26 0.55 -2.75 -6.54
CA LEU A 26 -0.34 -3.89 -6.50
C LEU A 26 -1.78 -3.46 -6.79
N MET A 27 -2.45 -4.21 -7.67
CA MET A 27 -3.88 -4.02 -7.90
C MET A 27 -4.70 -4.87 -6.95
N VAL A 28 -5.52 -4.17 -6.16
CA VAL A 28 -6.29 -4.76 -5.06
C VAL A 28 -7.61 -5.36 -5.57
N ILE A 29 -8.12 -4.91 -6.73
CA ILE A 29 -9.31 -5.46 -7.38
C ILE A 29 -8.93 -6.00 -8.76
N ARG A 30 -9.48 -7.19 -9.10
CA ARG A 30 -9.38 -7.79 -10.44
C ARG A 30 -10.78 -8.22 -10.92
N PRO A 31 -11.10 -8.17 -12.23
CA PRO A 31 -10.23 -7.79 -13.36
C PRO A 31 -9.84 -6.30 -13.37
N ILE A 32 -8.77 -6.00 -14.11
CA ILE A 32 -8.12 -4.69 -14.12
C ILE A 32 -8.93 -3.73 -14.99
N ASN A 33 -10.00 -3.20 -14.42
CA ASN A 33 -10.92 -2.33 -15.16
C ASN A 33 -10.57 -0.85 -14.96
N ASN A 34 -9.84 -0.51 -13.89
CA ASN A 34 -9.45 0.86 -13.59
C ASN A 34 -8.15 0.90 -12.77
N LYS A 35 -7.20 1.74 -13.18
CA LYS A 35 -5.95 1.99 -12.43
C LYS A 35 -6.19 2.64 -11.06
N SER A 36 -7.39 3.18 -10.81
CA SER A 36 -7.79 3.73 -9.52
C SER A 36 -7.78 2.71 -8.37
N PHE A 37 -7.78 1.41 -8.67
CA PHE A 37 -7.74 0.33 -7.67
C PHE A 37 -6.34 -0.18 -7.36
N ARG A 38 -5.30 0.54 -7.81
CA ARG A 38 -3.94 0.31 -7.32
C ARG A 38 -3.81 0.82 -5.89
N LEU A 39 -3.03 0.11 -5.08
CA LEU A 39 -2.89 0.41 -3.65
C LEU A 39 -2.37 1.84 -3.42
N ASP A 40 -1.36 2.28 -4.17
CA ASP A 40 -0.83 3.65 -4.13
C ASP A 40 -1.90 4.72 -4.40
N ASN A 41 -2.75 4.49 -5.41
CA ASN A 41 -3.83 5.41 -5.78
C ASN A 41 -4.97 5.40 -4.76
N ILE A 42 -5.26 4.26 -4.14
CA ILE A 42 -6.28 4.16 -3.08
C ILE A 42 -5.80 4.96 -1.89
N LEU A 43 -4.58 4.72 -1.39
CA LEU A 43 -4.04 5.43 -0.23
C LEU A 43 -3.96 6.95 -0.47
N GLY A 44 -3.54 7.39 -1.65
CA GLY A 44 -3.50 8.82 -2.00
C GLY A 44 -4.87 9.49 -2.13
N ARG A 45 -5.98 8.74 -2.20
CA ARG A 45 -7.35 9.29 -2.22
C ARG A 45 -7.95 9.47 -0.83
N ILE A 46 -7.40 8.80 0.17
CA ILE A 46 -7.92 8.85 1.54
C ILE A 46 -7.29 10.08 2.21
N THR A 47 -7.95 11.22 2.09
CA THR A 47 -7.49 12.49 2.68
C THR A 47 -7.84 12.57 4.16
N GLY A 48 -6.88 12.99 5.00
CA GLY A 48 -7.10 13.17 6.44
C GLY A 48 -6.95 11.89 7.28
N VAL A 49 -6.51 10.79 6.67
CA VAL A 49 -6.26 9.51 7.34
C VAL A 49 -4.76 9.26 7.47
N HIS A 50 -4.33 8.86 8.66
CA HIS A 50 -2.92 8.56 8.90
C HIS A 50 -2.66 7.09 8.53
N VAL A 51 -1.68 6.88 7.65
CA VAL A 51 -1.31 5.53 7.17
C VAL A 51 0.04 5.15 7.78
N TYR A 52 0.03 4.12 8.61
CA TYR A 52 1.21 3.56 9.26
C TYR A 52 1.57 2.24 8.59
N VAL A 53 2.75 2.14 7.99
CA VAL A 53 3.23 0.93 7.32
C VAL A 53 4.43 0.38 8.08
N MET A 54 4.30 -0.86 8.58
CA MET A 54 5.41 -1.61 9.16
C MET A 54 5.80 -2.74 8.22
N LEU A 55 6.98 -2.58 7.61
CA LEU A 55 7.58 -3.59 6.74
C LEU A 55 8.68 -4.33 7.50
N SER A 56 8.76 -5.63 7.26
CA SER A 56 9.88 -6.43 7.77
C SER A 56 11.19 -5.93 7.16
N LYS A 57 12.19 -5.67 8.01
CA LYS A 57 13.51 -5.24 7.54
C LYS A 57 14.27 -6.44 6.97
N GLU A 58 14.44 -6.44 5.67
CA GLU A 58 15.17 -7.52 4.98
C GLU A 58 16.69 -7.34 5.05
N MET A 59 17.42 -8.47 5.12
CA MET A 59 18.86 -8.47 4.89
C MET A 59 19.13 -8.34 3.39
N ARG A 60 19.75 -7.22 2.99
CA ARG A 60 19.94 -6.78 1.59
C ARG A 60 20.75 -7.70 0.66
N PHE A 61 21.20 -8.86 1.13
CA PHE A 61 22.11 -9.71 0.37
C PHE A 61 21.42 -10.80 -0.45
N THR A 62 20.11 -11.04 -0.29
CA THR A 62 19.46 -12.23 -0.88
C THR A 62 18.11 -11.98 -1.58
N VAL A 63 17.59 -10.75 -1.58
CA VAL A 63 16.24 -10.45 -2.09
C VAL A 63 16.23 -9.24 -3.04
N THR A 64 15.52 -9.37 -4.18
CA THR A 64 15.34 -8.32 -5.20
C THR A 64 14.31 -7.25 -4.83
N LEU A 65 13.49 -7.46 -3.80
CA LEU A 65 12.56 -6.43 -3.30
C LEU A 65 13.25 -5.47 -2.34
N SER A 66 12.90 -4.18 -2.47
CA SER A 66 13.48 -3.08 -1.71
C SER A 66 12.41 -2.41 -0.86
N SER A 67 12.49 -2.57 0.46
CA SER A 67 11.65 -1.85 1.41
C SER A 67 11.86 -0.32 1.37
N LEU A 68 13.09 0.12 1.06
CA LEU A 68 13.43 1.54 0.82
C LEU A 68 12.65 2.14 -0.36
N TYR A 69 12.44 1.35 -1.42
CA TYR A 69 11.66 1.80 -2.58
C TYR A 69 10.20 2.05 -2.19
N THR A 70 9.61 1.13 -1.43
CA THR A 70 8.25 1.26 -0.92
C THR A 70 8.11 2.44 0.03
N GLU A 71 9.04 2.63 0.96
CA GLU A 71 9.04 3.76 1.90
C GLU A 71 9.08 5.11 1.15
N THR A 72 10.03 5.27 0.23
CA THR A 72 10.18 6.52 -0.54
C THR A 72 8.90 6.87 -1.29
N LYS A 73 8.20 5.87 -1.84
CA LYS A 73 7.02 6.08 -2.68
C LYS A 73 5.73 6.33 -1.89
N VAL A 74 5.65 5.81 -0.66
CA VAL A 74 4.52 6.05 0.25
C VAL A 74 4.66 7.40 0.97
N VAL A 75 5.88 7.81 1.32
CA VAL A 75 6.14 9.05 2.08
C VAL A 75 6.17 10.30 1.18
N SER A 76 6.50 10.17 -0.11
CA SER A 76 6.70 11.32 -1.01
C SER A 76 5.44 11.95 -1.60
N LYS A 77 4.25 11.69 -1.05
CA LYS A 77 2.99 12.15 -1.64
C LYS A 77 1.95 12.62 -0.63
#